data_AF-A0A2V8ZUF7-F1
#
_entry.id   AF-A0A2V8ZUF7-F1
#
_cell.length_a   1.000
_cell.length_b   1.000
_cell.length_c   1.000
_cell.angle_alpha   90.00
_cell.angle_beta   90.00
_cell.angle_gamma   90.00
#
_symmetry.space_group_name_H-M   'P 1'
#
loop_
_entity.id
_entity.type
_entity.pdbx_description
1 polymer ?
#
loop_
_entity_poly.entity_id
_entity_poly.type
_entity_poly.pdbx_seq_one_letter_code
_entity_poly.pdbx_strand_id
1 'polypeptide(L)'
;MRRTPRRRTTPRQTPPRRRKPRRRARRRRLRRKKRKRTTTSPADGLFFVLSFRAAAARERAGCPNCLSARLVCLTRAAARLLAAERESMLSGSGRKKAGRRTEMIWKRLAWFAVAAMAVAAGAPAQQSAGGTSASPNLSPVANPVSAAVKAQLPRFSKNMVAAAEAMPAEKYNFKPIPEMNSFAHLVMHIAQSNNGLCSKISDTAAPDVKLADTDPKDKLVAALKASFEYCSAALEKVDDSKLGDQMMLFGNRPFSRAAVLIILSDDWYDHYGAQATYLRLNGILPPTAQPRKD
;
A
#
# COMPACT_ATOMS: atom_id res chain seq x y z
N MET A 1 34.99 -12.28 73.46
CA MET A 1 34.30 -11.05 73.95
C MET A 1 34.37 -9.97 72.87
N ARG A 2 33.20 -9.55 72.37
CA ARG A 2 33.00 -8.46 71.40
C ARG A 2 33.27 -7.10 72.05
N ARG A 3 33.89 -6.15 71.32
CA ARG A 3 33.55 -4.71 71.39
C ARG A 3 33.91 -3.99 70.07
N THR A 4 32.90 -3.67 69.26
CA THR A 4 32.87 -2.43 68.45
C THR A 4 32.68 -1.24 69.39
N PRO A 5 33.19 -0.03 69.08
CA PRO A 5 32.23 0.99 68.63
C PRO A 5 32.75 2.14 67.73
N ARG A 6 31.76 2.71 67.02
CA ARG A 6 31.49 4.14 66.73
C ARG A 6 32.27 4.88 65.62
N ARG A 7 31.55 5.04 64.50
CA ARG A 7 31.57 6.18 63.58
C ARG A 7 31.47 7.52 64.34
N ARG A 8 32.37 8.46 64.02
CA ARG A 8 32.22 9.90 64.31
C ARG A 8 31.80 10.63 63.03
N THR A 9 30.67 11.33 63.13
CA THR A 9 30.18 12.34 62.19
C THR A 9 30.94 13.65 62.38
N THR A 10 31.48 14.24 61.31
CA THR A 10 31.99 15.62 61.31
C THR A 10 31.02 16.58 60.62
N PRO A 11 30.95 17.85 61.05
CA PRO A 11 29.91 18.79 60.63
C PRO A 11 30.27 19.54 59.35
N ARG A 12 29.20 19.87 58.63
CA ARG A 12 29.08 20.70 57.43
C ARG A 12 29.81 22.05 57.57
N GLN A 13 30.84 22.27 56.77
CA GLN A 13 31.44 23.61 56.57
C GLN A 13 30.81 24.31 55.37
N THR A 14 30.27 25.50 55.61
CA THR A 14 29.67 26.41 54.61
C THR A 14 30.77 27.22 53.93
N PRO A 15 30.87 27.25 52.59
CA PRO A 15 31.82 28.12 51.90
C PRO A 15 31.34 29.58 51.80
N PRO A 16 32.26 30.55 51.65
CA PRO A 16 32.03 31.98 51.83
C PRO A 16 31.27 32.64 50.67
N ARG A 17 30.46 33.66 51.03
CA ARG A 17 29.76 34.57 50.10
C ARG A 17 30.74 35.35 49.22
N ARG A 18 30.94 34.93 47.97
CA ARG A 18 31.54 35.79 46.93
C ARG A 18 30.50 36.77 46.37
N ARG A 19 30.72 38.07 46.63
CA ARG A 19 30.01 39.20 46.03
C ARG A 19 30.19 39.17 44.51
N LYS A 20 29.11 38.92 43.75
CA LYS A 20 29.12 39.03 42.27
C LYS A 20 28.90 40.50 41.85
N PRO A 21 29.68 41.06 40.90
CA PRO A 21 29.41 42.37 40.31
C PRO A 21 28.18 42.29 39.38
N ARG A 22 27.00 42.36 39.98
CA ARG A 22 25.72 42.58 39.30
C ARG A 22 25.59 44.06 38.97
N ARG A 23 26.07 44.50 37.79
CA ARG A 23 25.50 45.72 37.15
C ARG A 23 25.74 45.82 35.63
N ARG A 24 26.80 45.22 35.07
CA ARG A 24 27.02 45.28 33.60
C ARG A 24 26.38 44.13 32.79
N ALA A 25 26.24 42.93 33.33
CA ALA A 25 25.56 41.82 32.61
C ALA A 25 24.01 41.96 32.56
N ARG A 26 23.42 42.70 33.51
CA ARG A 26 21.96 42.90 33.59
C ARG A 26 21.43 43.86 32.50
N ARG A 27 22.25 44.83 32.07
CA ARG A 27 21.88 45.77 30.98
C ARG A 27 21.91 45.14 29.59
N ARG A 28 22.82 44.18 29.32
CA ARG A 28 22.82 43.42 28.04
C ARG A 28 21.71 42.38 27.96
N ARG A 29 21.33 41.71 29.07
CA ARG A 29 20.18 40.78 29.09
C ARG A 29 18.82 41.49 28.97
N LEU A 30 18.67 42.70 29.50
CA LEU A 30 17.41 43.46 29.35
C LEU A 30 17.17 43.96 27.91
N ARG A 31 18.22 44.35 27.16
CA ARG A 31 18.10 44.69 25.74
C ARG A 31 17.79 43.48 24.84
N ARG A 32 18.30 42.28 25.16
CA ARG A 32 17.98 41.04 24.41
C ARG A 32 16.60 40.45 24.78
N LYS A 33 16.07 40.73 25.97
CA LYS A 33 14.71 40.35 26.41
C LYS A 33 13.63 41.33 25.93
N LYS A 34 13.94 42.62 25.74
CA LYS A 34 13.02 43.61 25.14
C LYS A 34 12.83 43.41 23.62
N ARG A 35 13.83 42.83 22.92
CA ARG A 35 13.70 42.36 21.52
C ARG A 35 12.97 41.00 21.38
N LYS A 36 12.59 40.35 22.49
CA LYS A 36 11.88 39.05 22.54
C LYS A 36 10.54 39.12 23.30
N ARG A 37 10.01 40.31 23.60
CA ARG A 37 8.75 40.48 24.38
C ARG A 37 7.79 41.54 23.82
N THR A 38 7.87 41.74 22.51
CA THR A 38 6.84 42.27 21.62
C THR A 38 7.04 41.41 20.36
N THR A 39 6.32 40.32 20.11
CA THR A 39 4.88 40.11 20.26
C THR A 39 4.58 38.60 20.40
N THR A 40 3.55 38.32 21.20
CA THR A 40 2.73 37.09 21.32
C THR A 40 3.39 35.75 21.71
N SER A 41 3.24 35.46 23.02
CA SER A 41 3.42 34.17 23.70
C SER A 41 2.11 33.34 23.60
N PRO A 42 2.17 32.01 23.73
CA PRO A 42 1.27 31.07 23.07
C PRO A 42 0.09 30.60 23.95
N ALA A 43 -0.71 31.54 24.44
CA ALA A 43 -2.02 31.22 25.06
C ALA A 43 -3.16 31.24 24.04
N ASP A 44 -2.99 31.93 22.90
CA ASP A 44 -3.97 31.92 21.78
C ASP A 44 -3.68 30.81 20.75
N GLY A 45 -2.60 30.03 20.95
CA GLY A 45 -2.24 28.89 20.11
C GLY A 45 -2.95 27.58 20.48
N LEU A 46 -3.63 27.53 21.63
CA LEU A 46 -4.30 26.30 22.10
C LEU A 46 -5.68 26.10 21.44
N PHE A 47 -6.29 27.16 20.89
CA PHE A 47 -7.50 27.02 20.06
C PHE A 47 -7.20 26.62 18.60
N PHE A 48 -5.98 26.89 18.11
CA PHE A 48 -5.59 26.56 16.73
C PHE A 48 -5.04 25.12 16.58
N VAL A 49 -4.45 24.55 17.64
CA VAL A 49 -3.93 23.16 17.63
C VAL A 49 -5.04 22.12 17.87
N LEU A 50 -6.15 22.49 18.53
CA LEU A 50 -7.31 21.60 18.69
C LEU A 50 -8.18 21.46 17.43
N SER A 51 -8.12 22.42 16.49
CA SER A 51 -8.85 22.32 15.22
C SER A 51 -8.10 21.52 14.13
N PHE A 52 -6.76 21.44 14.20
CA PHE A 52 -5.96 20.63 13.26
C PHE A 52 -5.88 19.14 13.63
N ARG A 53 -6.05 18.78 14.91
CA ARG A 53 -6.14 17.35 15.31
C ARG A 53 -7.51 16.72 15.00
N ALA A 54 -8.56 17.51 14.77
CA ALA A 54 -9.86 17.00 14.34
C ALA A 54 -9.93 16.70 12.83
N ALA A 55 -9.14 17.40 12.01
CA ALA A 55 -9.06 17.14 10.56
C ALA A 55 -8.19 15.92 10.23
N ALA A 56 -7.08 15.71 10.94
CA ALA A 56 -6.20 14.55 10.78
C ALA A 56 -6.78 13.24 11.37
N ALA A 57 -7.81 13.32 12.22
CA ALA A 57 -8.50 12.14 12.74
C ALA A 57 -9.54 11.54 11.77
N ARG A 58 -9.93 12.27 10.71
CA ARG A 58 -10.81 11.75 9.66
C ARG A 58 -10.08 11.13 8.46
N GLU A 59 -8.76 11.25 8.40
CA GLU A 59 -7.93 10.56 7.38
C GLU A 59 -7.79 9.04 7.62
N ARG A 60 -8.31 8.50 8.73
CA ARG A 60 -8.41 7.06 8.97
C ARG A 60 -9.75 6.43 8.61
N ALA A 61 -10.70 7.21 8.07
CA ALA A 61 -11.95 6.67 7.53
C ALA A 61 -12.04 7.06 6.05
N GLY A 62 -11.84 6.09 5.15
CA GLY A 62 -11.81 6.28 3.71
C GLY A 62 -13.04 7.05 3.21
N CYS A 63 -12.81 8.26 2.67
CA CYS A 63 -13.83 9.06 2.02
C CYS A 63 -13.34 9.40 0.60
N PRO A 64 -13.91 8.79 -0.45
CA PRO A 64 -13.50 9.04 -1.81
C PRO A 64 -14.19 10.30 -2.31
N ASN A 65 -13.61 11.49 -2.03
CA ASN A 65 -13.74 12.74 -2.81
C ASN A 65 -13.19 13.97 -2.06
N CYS A 66 -11.94 13.92 -1.59
CA CYS A 66 -11.31 15.03 -0.84
C CYS A 66 -10.81 16.20 -1.72
N LEU A 67 -10.90 16.14 -3.05
CA LEU A 67 -10.48 17.25 -3.93
C LEU A 67 -11.46 18.42 -3.97
N SER A 68 -12.77 18.16 -3.89
CA SER A 68 -13.81 19.20 -3.92
C SER A 68 -13.80 20.06 -2.64
N ALA A 69 -13.48 19.47 -1.49
CA ALA A 69 -13.42 20.16 -0.21
C ALA A 69 -12.27 21.20 -0.13
N ARG A 70 -11.13 20.95 -0.79
CA ARG A 70 -9.99 21.89 -0.81
C ARG A 70 -10.28 23.13 -1.65
N LEU A 71 -11.00 22.99 -2.77
CA LEU A 71 -11.34 24.10 -3.65
C LEU A 71 -12.38 25.04 -3.02
N VAL A 72 -13.37 24.49 -2.32
CA VAL A 72 -14.40 25.27 -1.60
C VAL A 72 -13.83 26.04 -0.41
N CYS A 73 -12.78 25.51 0.24
CA CYS A 73 -12.15 26.17 1.37
C CYS A 73 -11.27 27.36 0.94
N LEU A 74 -10.62 27.28 -0.23
CA LEU A 74 -9.81 28.36 -0.81
C LEU A 74 -10.66 29.53 -1.33
N THR A 75 -11.82 29.26 -1.94
CA THR A 75 -12.72 30.32 -2.45
C THR A 75 -13.38 31.12 -1.34
N ARG A 76 -13.75 30.48 -0.22
CA ARG A 76 -14.29 31.17 0.96
C ARG A 76 -13.25 32.06 1.67
N ALA A 77 -11.97 31.69 1.64
CA ALA A 77 -10.90 32.51 2.21
C ALA A 77 -10.65 33.78 1.37
N ALA A 78 -10.63 33.67 0.04
CA ALA A 78 -10.49 34.81 -0.87
C ALA A 78 -11.67 35.79 -0.76
N ALA A 79 -12.90 35.28 -0.67
CA ALA A 79 -14.09 36.13 -0.51
C ALA A 79 -14.09 36.93 0.81
N ARG A 80 -13.55 36.35 1.91
CA ARG A 80 -13.44 37.04 3.20
C ARG A 80 -12.37 38.13 3.20
N LEU A 81 -11.28 37.97 2.46
CA LEU A 81 -10.26 39.00 2.27
C LEU A 81 -10.79 40.20 1.47
N LEU A 82 -11.56 39.94 0.41
CA LEU A 82 -12.20 40.99 -0.39
C LEU A 82 -13.30 41.74 0.39
N ALA A 83 -14.03 41.06 1.28
CA ALA A 83 -15.01 41.70 2.15
C ALA A 83 -14.38 42.63 3.21
N ALA A 84 -13.23 42.23 3.78
CA ALA A 84 -12.52 43.03 4.79
C ALA A 84 -11.92 44.33 4.22
N GLU A 85 -11.48 44.35 2.95
CA GLU A 85 -11.04 45.59 2.30
C GLU A 85 -12.20 46.56 2.02
N ARG A 86 -13.41 46.04 1.76
CA ARG A 86 -14.60 46.86 1.48
C ARG A 86 -15.08 47.65 2.71
N GLU A 87 -14.99 47.08 3.92
CA GLU A 87 -15.32 47.80 5.16
C GLU A 87 -14.28 48.87 5.51
N SER A 88 -13.00 48.65 5.17
CA SER A 88 -11.95 49.66 5.35
C SER A 88 -12.12 50.88 4.44
N MET A 89 -12.83 50.77 3.31
CA MET A 89 -13.06 51.90 2.39
C MET A 89 -14.28 52.77 2.76
N LEU A 90 -15.17 52.30 3.65
CA LEU A 90 -16.38 53.04 4.05
C LEU A 90 -16.18 53.88 5.33
N SER A 91 -15.12 53.64 6.10
CA SER A 91 -14.73 54.48 7.24
C SER A 91 -13.88 55.67 6.76
N GLY A 92 -14.55 56.65 6.13
CA GLY A 92 -13.94 57.89 5.67
C GLY A 92 -13.43 58.76 6.82
N SER A 93 -12.13 58.66 7.13
CA SER A 93 -11.39 59.77 7.76
C SER A 93 -9.96 59.81 7.21
N GLY A 94 -9.53 60.97 6.71
CA GLY A 94 -8.14 61.21 6.28
C GLY A 94 -7.92 61.37 4.78
N ARG A 95 -8.72 62.22 4.11
CA ARG A 95 -8.33 62.85 2.83
C ARG A 95 -6.98 63.55 2.99
N LYS A 96 -6.14 63.46 1.96
CA LYS A 96 -4.80 64.10 1.78
C LYS A 96 -3.56 63.25 2.15
N LYS A 97 -3.52 61.98 1.74
CA LYS A 97 -2.26 61.26 1.40
C LYS A 97 -2.47 60.04 0.48
N ALA A 98 -3.56 60.04 -0.29
CA ALA A 98 -4.06 58.88 -1.04
C ALA A 98 -3.83 58.92 -2.57
N GLY A 99 -3.12 59.92 -3.09
CA GLY A 99 -2.92 60.08 -4.54
C GLY A 99 -1.66 59.41 -5.11
N ARG A 100 -0.65 59.11 -4.29
CA ARG A 100 0.66 58.60 -4.77
C ARG A 100 0.95 57.14 -4.40
N ARG A 101 0.11 56.54 -3.55
CA ARG A 101 0.26 55.14 -3.08
C ARG A 101 -0.64 54.16 -3.83
N THR A 102 -1.75 54.64 -4.40
CA THR A 102 -2.71 53.87 -5.20
C THR A 102 -2.16 53.53 -6.58
N GLU A 103 -1.54 54.49 -7.27
CA GLU A 103 -0.84 54.29 -8.56
C GLU A 103 0.20 53.15 -8.52
N MET A 104 0.99 53.05 -7.44
CA MET A 104 1.99 51.98 -7.30
C MET A 104 1.38 50.61 -6.98
N ILE A 105 0.19 50.56 -6.39
CA ILE A 105 -0.52 49.31 -6.09
C ILE A 105 -1.21 48.78 -7.36
N TRP A 106 -1.82 49.66 -8.16
CA TRP A 106 -2.41 49.29 -9.46
C TRP A 106 -1.36 48.84 -10.49
N LYS A 107 -0.19 49.49 -10.54
CA LYS A 107 0.94 49.04 -11.38
C LYS A 107 1.50 47.69 -10.94
N ARG A 108 1.59 47.42 -9.62
CA ARG A 108 2.06 46.12 -9.10
C ARG A 108 1.05 45.00 -9.38
N LEU A 109 -0.25 45.24 -9.21
CA LEU A 109 -1.29 44.27 -9.53
C LEU A 109 -1.37 43.96 -11.04
N ALA A 110 -1.17 44.97 -11.90
CA ALA A 110 -1.08 44.77 -13.36
C ALA A 110 0.16 43.92 -13.74
N TRP A 111 1.31 44.15 -13.12
CA TRP A 111 2.51 43.32 -13.33
C TRP A 111 2.35 41.88 -12.81
N PHE A 112 1.65 41.66 -11.69
CA PHE A 112 1.37 40.30 -11.20
C PHE A 112 0.35 39.55 -12.07
N ALA A 113 -0.62 40.23 -12.69
CA ALA A 113 -1.57 39.61 -13.62
C ALA A 113 -0.90 39.18 -14.93
N VAL A 114 0.03 39.98 -15.47
CA VAL A 114 0.81 39.63 -16.67
C VAL A 114 1.83 38.51 -16.38
N ALA A 115 2.46 38.50 -15.20
CA ALA A 115 3.37 37.43 -14.80
C ALA A 115 2.65 36.09 -14.51
N ALA A 116 1.40 36.12 -14.05
CA ALA A 116 0.60 34.91 -13.82
C ALA A 116 0.10 34.26 -15.13
N MET A 117 -0.02 35.02 -16.22
CA MET A 117 -0.38 34.48 -17.55
C MET A 117 0.81 33.92 -18.35
N ALA A 118 2.06 34.17 -17.94
CA ALA A 118 3.25 33.71 -18.64
C ALA A 118 3.85 32.38 -18.13
N VAL A 119 3.28 31.76 -17.08
CA VAL A 119 3.76 30.47 -16.52
C VAL A 119 2.87 29.27 -16.92
N ALA A 120 1.82 29.49 -17.72
CA ALA A 120 0.92 28.43 -18.19
C ALA A 120 1.33 27.77 -19.54
N ALA A 121 2.51 28.07 -20.08
CA ALA A 121 2.94 27.61 -21.41
C ALA A 121 4.25 26.79 -21.42
N GLY A 122 4.61 26.13 -20.32
CA GLY A 122 5.90 25.44 -20.22
C GLY A 122 5.95 24.23 -19.29
N ALA A 123 4.82 23.56 -19.03
CA ALA A 123 4.88 22.21 -18.46
C ALA A 123 5.21 21.25 -19.62
N PRO A 124 6.32 20.48 -19.56
CA PRO A 124 6.47 19.36 -20.48
C PRO A 124 5.29 18.44 -20.23
N ALA A 125 4.43 18.29 -21.25
CA ALA A 125 3.50 17.20 -21.30
C ALA A 125 4.34 15.93 -21.16
N GLN A 126 4.23 15.26 -20.02
CA GLN A 126 4.75 13.91 -19.88
C GLN A 126 3.90 13.07 -20.84
N GLN A 127 4.38 12.95 -22.08
CA GLN A 127 3.89 12.01 -23.08
C GLN A 127 4.09 10.63 -22.46
N SER A 128 3.06 10.13 -21.79
CA SER A 128 2.90 8.70 -21.62
C SER A 128 2.94 8.11 -23.03
N ALA A 129 3.95 7.29 -23.29
CA ALA A 129 4.08 6.56 -24.54
C ALA A 129 2.72 5.98 -24.93
N GLY A 130 2.31 6.23 -26.17
CA GLY A 130 1.03 5.83 -26.71
C GLY A 130 0.88 4.31 -26.71
N GLY A 131 0.28 3.80 -25.66
CA GLY A 131 -0.61 2.65 -25.76
C GLY A 131 -2.00 3.21 -25.93
N THR A 132 -2.73 2.76 -26.95
CA THR A 132 -4.18 2.99 -27.04
C THR A 132 -4.83 2.40 -25.80
N SER A 133 -5.06 3.23 -24.78
CA SER A 133 -5.86 2.88 -23.61
C SER A 133 -7.32 2.78 -24.06
N ALA A 134 -7.70 1.62 -24.61
CA ALA A 134 -9.10 1.31 -24.79
C ALA A 134 -9.78 1.45 -23.42
N SER A 135 -10.89 2.20 -23.35
CA SER A 135 -11.69 2.26 -22.13
C SER A 135 -12.12 0.84 -21.73
N PRO A 136 -12.10 0.49 -20.43
CA PRO A 136 -12.44 -0.86 -19.99
C PRO A 136 -13.90 -1.17 -20.37
N ASN A 137 -14.13 -2.31 -21.01
CA ASN A 137 -15.48 -2.79 -21.31
C ASN A 137 -16.15 -3.29 -20.01
N LEU A 138 -17.30 -2.72 -19.66
CA LEU A 138 -18.09 -3.07 -18.48
C LEU A 138 -19.35 -3.89 -18.81
N SER A 139 -19.48 -4.39 -20.04
CA SER A 139 -20.61 -5.25 -20.42
C SER A 139 -20.59 -6.58 -19.65
N PRO A 140 -21.75 -7.16 -19.29
CA PRO A 140 -21.82 -8.50 -18.72
C PRO A 140 -21.09 -9.53 -19.58
N VAL A 141 -20.38 -10.46 -18.93
CA VAL A 141 -19.70 -11.57 -19.60
C VAL A 141 -20.57 -12.82 -19.56
N ALA A 142 -20.55 -13.61 -20.64
CA ALA A 142 -21.15 -14.93 -20.64
C ALA A 142 -20.32 -15.89 -19.76
N ASN A 143 -21.01 -16.81 -19.09
CA ASN A 143 -20.40 -17.80 -18.20
C ASN A 143 -19.45 -17.18 -17.15
N PRO A 144 -19.89 -16.18 -16.36
CA PRO A 144 -19.03 -15.39 -15.49
C PRO A 144 -18.20 -16.22 -14.50
N VAL A 145 -18.67 -17.38 -14.04
CA VAL A 145 -17.94 -18.22 -13.08
C VAL A 145 -16.87 -19.05 -13.78
N SER A 146 -17.27 -19.89 -14.74
CA SER A 146 -16.32 -20.75 -15.46
C SER A 146 -15.34 -19.94 -16.30
N ALA A 147 -15.74 -18.82 -16.90
CA ALA A 147 -14.84 -17.92 -17.61
C ALA A 147 -13.78 -17.29 -16.68
N ALA A 148 -14.17 -16.90 -15.46
CA ALA A 148 -13.23 -16.33 -14.49
C ALA A 148 -12.15 -17.35 -14.10
N VAL A 149 -12.52 -18.59 -13.81
CA VAL A 149 -11.55 -19.66 -13.47
C VAL A 149 -10.67 -20.00 -14.68
N LYS A 150 -11.25 -20.14 -15.88
CA LYS A 150 -10.47 -20.44 -17.11
C LYS A 150 -9.47 -19.34 -17.44
N ALA A 151 -9.79 -18.08 -17.17
CA ALA A 151 -8.86 -16.96 -17.38
C ALA A 151 -7.63 -17.00 -16.46
N GLN A 152 -7.68 -17.74 -15.35
CA GLN A 152 -6.56 -17.89 -14.42
C GLN A 152 -5.54 -18.95 -14.89
N LEU A 153 -5.98 -19.98 -15.64
CA LEU A 153 -5.17 -21.12 -16.06
C LEU A 153 -3.82 -20.72 -16.67
N PRO A 154 -3.73 -19.81 -17.68
CA PRO A 154 -2.46 -19.50 -18.32
C PRO A 154 -1.46 -18.87 -17.34
N ARG A 155 -1.97 -18.05 -16.41
CA ARG A 155 -1.15 -17.38 -15.39
C ARG A 155 -0.56 -18.41 -14.43
N PHE A 156 -1.38 -19.32 -13.90
CA PHE A 156 -0.92 -20.29 -12.91
C PHE A 156 -0.10 -21.41 -13.52
N SER A 157 -0.45 -21.89 -14.71
CA SER A 157 0.39 -22.81 -15.48
C SER A 157 1.79 -22.24 -15.65
N LYS A 158 1.91 -21.00 -16.15
CA LYS A 158 3.20 -20.33 -16.30
C LYS A 158 3.96 -20.18 -14.98
N ASN A 159 3.30 -19.64 -13.95
CA ASN A 159 3.97 -19.27 -12.71
C ASN A 159 4.36 -20.48 -11.86
N MET A 160 3.48 -21.47 -11.75
CA MET A 160 3.72 -22.64 -10.88
C MET A 160 4.74 -23.60 -11.51
N VAL A 161 4.71 -23.75 -12.84
CA VAL A 161 5.75 -24.49 -13.57
C VAL A 161 7.11 -23.80 -13.43
N ALA A 162 7.18 -22.49 -13.68
CA ALA A 162 8.42 -21.74 -13.52
C ALA A 162 8.95 -21.77 -12.08
N ALA A 163 8.05 -21.79 -11.08
CA ALA A 163 8.43 -21.91 -9.68
C ALA A 163 9.04 -23.29 -9.37
N ALA A 164 8.45 -24.36 -9.89
CA ALA A 164 9.00 -25.70 -9.76
C ALA A 164 10.38 -25.79 -10.44
N GLU A 165 10.50 -25.30 -11.67
CA GLU A 165 11.77 -25.28 -12.42
C GLU A 165 12.86 -24.47 -11.72
N ALA A 166 12.53 -23.38 -11.04
CA ALA A 166 13.48 -22.50 -10.37
C ALA A 166 14.14 -23.13 -9.13
N MET A 167 13.50 -24.11 -8.47
CA MET A 167 14.09 -24.79 -7.31
C MET A 167 15.19 -25.77 -7.77
N PRO A 168 16.42 -25.73 -7.23
CA PRO A 168 17.45 -26.73 -7.50
C PRO A 168 16.99 -28.14 -7.12
N ALA A 169 17.43 -29.16 -7.87
CA ALA A 169 16.99 -30.55 -7.65
C ALA A 169 17.34 -31.04 -6.23
N GLU A 170 18.48 -30.62 -5.69
CA GLU A 170 18.97 -30.98 -4.36
C GLU A 170 18.08 -30.41 -3.25
N LYS A 171 17.26 -29.40 -3.56
CA LYS A 171 16.35 -28.71 -2.65
C LYS A 171 14.90 -29.14 -2.80
N TYR A 172 14.59 -30.11 -3.65
CA TYR A 172 13.23 -30.63 -3.77
C TYR A 172 12.73 -31.30 -2.47
N ASN A 173 13.64 -31.87 -1.68
CA ASN A 173 13.29 -32.41 -0.37
C ASN A 173 13.26 -31.34 0.76
N PHE A 174 13.46 -30.06 0.44
CA PHE A 174 13.43 -28.99 1.43
C PHE A 174 12.06 -28.87 2.09
N LYS A 175 12.08 -28.69 3.42
CA LYS A 175 10.91 -28.40 4.25
C LYS A 175 11.19 -27.11 5.06
N PRO A 176 10.26 -26.14 5.12
CA PRO A 176 10.42 -24.94 5.95
C PRO A 176 10.59 -25.27 7.44
N ILE A 177 9.80 -26.24 7.92
CA ILE A 177 9.91 -26.88 9.23
C ILE A 177 9.67 -28.39 9.07
N PRO A 178 10.17 -29.26 9.97
CA PRO A 178 10.12 -30.72 9.79
C PRO A 178 8.71 -31.30 9.55
N GLU A 179 7.69 -30.69 10.15
CA GLU A 179 6.29 -31.11 10.10
C GLU A 179 5.60 -30.73 8.80
N MET A 180 6.16 -29.78 8.04
CA MET A 180 5.61 -29.39 6.75
C MET A 180 5.97 -30.39 5.64
N ASN A 181 5.19 -30.37 4.58
CA ASN A 181 5.48 -31.11 3.35
C ASN A 181 6.78 -30.63 2.70
N SER A 182 7.43 -31.50 1.93
CA SER A 182 8.58 -31.09 1.11
C SER A 182 8.13 -30.28 -0.11
N PHE A 183 9.06 -29.57 -0.74
CA PHE A 183 8.79 -28.90 -2.01
C PHE A 183 8.35 -29.90 -3.10
N ALA A 184 8.97 -31.09 -3.14
CA ALA A 184 8.62 -32.17 -4.04
C ALA A 184 7.18 -32.64 -3.84
N HIS A 185 6.77 -32.82 -2.58
CA HIS A 185 5.40 -33.16 -2.22
C HIS A 185 4.43 -32.07 -2.69
N LEU A 186 4.76 -30.79 -2.51
CA LEU A 186 3.92 -29.68 -2.98
C LEU A 186 3.74 -29.73 -4.50
N VAL A 187 4.81 -29.93 -5.28
CA VAL A 187 4.74 -30.02 -6.75
C VAL A 187 3.92 -31.24 -7.20
N MET A 188 4.14 -32.40 -6.58
CA MET A 188 3.35 -33.61 -6.81
C MET A 188 1.86 -33.35 -6.52
N HIS A 189 1.56 -32.75 -5.38
CA HIS A 189 0.19 -32.50 -4.93
C HIS A 189 -0.56 -31.59 -5.90
N ILE A 190 0.07 -30.51 -6.38
CA ILE A 190 -0.53 -29.63 -7.40
C ILE A 190 -0.92 -30.42 -8.66
N ALA A 191 -0.03 -31.30 -9.15
CA ALA A 191 -0.34 -32.10 -10.33
C ALA A 191 -1.53 -33.05 -10.12
N GLN A 192 -1.62 -33.66 -8.94
CA GLN A 192 -2.73 -34.52 -8.55
C GLN A 192 -4.03 -33.74 -8.37
N SER A 193 -3.99 -32.57 -7.72
CA SER A 193 -5.13 -31.67 -7.53
C SER A 193 -5.70 -31.20 -8.86
N ASN A 194 -4.84 -30.77 -9.79
CA ASN A 194 -5.23 -30.40 -11.15
C ASN A 194 -5.98 -31.54 -11.85
N ASN A 195 -5.37 -32.74 -11.91
CA ASN A 195 -5.98 -33.89 -12.57
C ASN A 195 -7.33 -34.27 -11.91
N GLY A 196 -7.38 -34.32 -10.58
CA GLY A 196 -8.56 -34.68 -9.82
C GLY A 196 -9.70 -33.68 -10.00
N LEU A 197 -9.45 -32.40 -9.74
CA LEU A 197 -10.48 -31.36 -9.78
C LEU A 197 -10.98 -31.11 -11.21
N CYS A 198 -10.08 -30.99 -12.19
CA CYS A 198 -10.48 -30.76 -13.58
C CYS A 198 -11.26 -31.93 -14.16
N SER A 199 -10.94 -33.18 -13.78
CA SER A 199 -11.73 -34.36 -14.18
C SER A 199 -13.17 -34.29 -13.66
N LYS A 200 -13.35 -33.91 -12.39
CA LYS A 200 -14.68 -33.79 -11.76
C LYS A 200 -15.50 -32.64 -12.34
N ILE A 201 -14.86 -31.50 -12.60
CA ILE A 201 -15.55 -30.33 -13.18
C ILE A 201 -16.01 -30.59 -14.61
N SER A 202 -15.20 -31.31 -15.40
CA SER A 202 -15.44 -31.54 -16.83
C SER A 202 -16.17 -32.85 -17.14
N ASP A 203 -16.41 -33.69 -16.13
CA ASP A 203 -16.91 -35.06 -16.30
C ASP A 203 -16.05 -35.92 -17.25
N THR A 204 -14.74 -35.66 -17.29
CA THR A 204 -13.77 -36.44 -18.07
C THR A 204 -12.95 -37.36 -17.17
N ALA A 205 -12.33 -38.40 -17.74
CA ALA A 205 -11.45 -39.27 -16.97
C ALA A 205 -10.14 -38.53 -16.60
N ALA A 206 -9.74 -38.63 -15.34
CA ALA A 206 -8.45 -38.14 -14.89
C ALA A 206 -7.31 -39.00 -15.50
N PRO A 207 -6.17 -38.39 -15.89
CA PRO A 207 -4.99 -39.15 -16.25
C PRO A 207 -4.51 -40.06 -15.10
N ASP A 208 -4.24 -41.33 -15.38
CA ASP A 208 -3.64 -42.25 -14.40
C ASP A 208 -2.11 -42.05 -14.35
N VAL A 209 -1.69 -41.06 -13.56
CA VAL A 209 -0.27 -40.75 -13.34
C VAL A 209 0.08 -41.05 -11.89
N LYS A 210 0.95 -42.05 -11.70
CA LYS A 210 1.49 -42.41 -10.39
C LYS A 210 2.73 -41.58 -10.08
N LEU A 211 2.59 -40.70 -9.10
CA LEU A 211 3.65 -39.84 -8.59
C LEU A 211 3.94 -40.16 -7.13
N ALA A 212 5.21 -40.07 -6.76
CA ALA A 212 5.68 -40.08 -5.39
C ALA A 212 6.44 -38.77 -5.11
N ASP A 213 6.44 -38.30 -3.87
CA ASP A 213 7.20 -37.11 -3.46
C ASP A 213 8.72 -37.35 -3.42
N THR A 214 9.15 -38.59 -3.61
CA THR A 214 10.54 -39.01 -3.81
C THR A 214 10.94 -39.08 -5.28
N ASP A 215 10.02 -38.82 -6.21
CA ASP A 215 10.33 -38.79 -7.64
C ASP A 215 11.33 -37.66 -7.99
N PRO A 216 12.15 -37.85 -9.04
CA PRO A 216 13.10 -36.84 -9.47
C PRO A 216 12.38 -35.57 -9.94
N LYS A 217 13.05 -34.42 -9.76
CA LYS A 217 12.59 -33.09 -10.19
C LYS A 217 11.96 -33.11 -11.58
N ASP A 218 12.64 -33.70 -12.56
CA ASP A 218 12.20 -33.66 -13.96
C ASP A 218 10.87 -34.39 -14.17
N LYS A 219 10.66 -35.52 -13.47
CA LYS A 219 9.39 -36.26 -13.52
C LYS A 219 8.26 -35.44 -12.90
N LEU A 220 8.50 -34.82 -11.74
CA LEU A 220 7.51 -33.99 -11.06
C LEU A 220 7.14 -32.73 -11.87
N VAL A 221 8.13 -32.06 -12.47
CA VAL A 221 7.89 -30.90 -13.34
C VAL A 221 7.15 -31.29 -14.61
N ALA A 222 7.50 -32.41 -15.24
CA ALA A 222 6.79 -32.91 -16.41
C ALA A 222 5.32 -33.24 -16.09
N ALA A 223 5.06 -33.90 -14.96
CA ALA A 223 3.70 -34.19 -14.51
C ALA A 223 2.91 -32.92 -14.17
N LEU A 224 3.55 -31.92 -13.57
CA LEU A 224 2.93 -30.62 -13.32
C LEU A 224 2.51 -29.95 -14.64
N LYS A 225 3.37 -29.92 -15.66
CA LYS A 225 3.04 -29.37 -16.98
C LYS A 225 1.86 -30.11 -17.62
N ALA A 226 1.93 -31.43 -17.65
CA ALA A 226 0.87 -32.28 -18.21
C ALA A 226 -0.47 -32.08 -17.50
N SER A 227 -0.48 -31.86 -16.19
CA SER A 227 -1.73 -31.62 -15.45
C SER A 227 -2.40 -30.28 -15.82
N PHE A 228 -1.63 -29.23 -16.08
CA PHE A 228 -2.17 -27.96 -16.58
C PHE A 228 -2.66 -28.06 -18.03
N GLU A 229 -1.95 -28.81 -18.88
CA GLU A 229 -2.40 -29.09 -20.25
C GLU A 229 -3.73 -29.86 -20.25
N TYR A 230 -3.83 -30.89 -19.40
CA TYR A 230 -5.07 -31.61 -19.18
C TYR A 230 -6.19 -30.69 -18.69
N CYS A 231 -5.96 -29.88 -17.65
CA CYS A 231 -6.95 -28.91 -17.16
C CYS A 231 -7.40 -27.92 -18.25
N SER A 232 -6.47 -27.45 -19.09
CA SER A 232 -6.79 -26.56 -20.20
C SER A 232 -7.77 -27.20 -21.19
N ALA A 233 -7.54 -28.47 -21.57
CA ALA A 233 -8.43 -29.20 -22.46
C ALA A 233 -9.76 -29.57 -21.79
N ALA A 234 -9.71 -30.04 -20.53
CA ALA A 234 -10.86 -30.46 -19.76
C ALA A 234 -11.86 -29.31 -19.54
N LEU A 235 -11.35 -28.11 -19.25
CA LEU A 235 -12.18 -26.96 -18.92
C LEU A 235 -12.69 -26.19 -20.15
N GLU A 236 -12.18 -26.46 -21.36
CA GLU A 236 -12.52 -25.71 -22.57
C GLU A 236 -14.04 -25.54 -22.75
N LYS A 237 -14.77 -26.66 -22.62
CA LYS A 237 -16.23 -26.74 -22.83
C LYS A 237 -17.06 -26.55 -21.55
N VAL A 238 -16.43 -26.27 -20.41
CA VAL A 238 -17.15 -26.01 -19.17
C VAL A 238 -17.79 -24.63 -19.23
N ASP A 239 -19.08 -24.58 -18.94
CA ASP A 239 -19.91 -23.37 -18.91
C ASP A 239 -20.74 -23.29 -17.62
N ASP A 240 -21.52 -22.22 -17.47
CA ASP A 240 -22.23 -21.96 -16.23
C ASP A 240 -23.59 -22.68 -16.13
N SER A 241 -24.00 -23.45 -17.14
CA SER A 241 -25.32 -24.11 -17.19
C SER A 241 -25.50 -25.21 -16.16
N LYS A 242 -24.41 -25.82 -15.71
CA LYS A 242 -24.37 -26.98 -14.80
C LYS A 242 -23.75 -26.67 -13.43
N LEU A 243 -23.67 -25.39 -13.06
CA LEU A 243 -23.06 -24.97 -11.79
C LEU A 243 -23.73 -25.55 -10.54
N GLY A 244 -25.03 -25.86 -10.63
CA GLY A 244 -25.81 -26.46 -9.53
C GLY A 244 -25.61 -27.96 -9.35
N ASP A 245 -25.05 -28.66 -10.35
CA ASP A 245 -24.84 -30.11 -10.30
C ASP A 245 -24.00 -30.49 -9.08
N GLN A 246 -24.41 -31.55 -8.38
CA GLN A 246 -23.69 -32.06 -7.22
C GLN A 246 -22.64 -33.09 -7.66
N MET A 247 -21.48 -33.04 -7.03
CA MET A 247 -20.41 -34.01 -7.18
C MET A 247 -19.76 -34.32 -5.83
N MET A 248 -19.21 -35.52 -5.72
CA MET A 248 -18.52 -35.94 -4.50
C MET A 248 -17.04 -35.58 -4.57
N LEU A 249 -16.54 -34.92 -3.52
CA LEU A 249 -15.13 -34.65 -3.30
C LEU A 249 -14.73 -35.05 -1.87
N PHE A 250 -13.40 -35.20 -1.68
CA PHE A 250 -12.79 -35.43 -0.36
C PHE A 250 -13.47 -36.58 0.40
N GLY A 251 -13.60 -37.73 -0.28
CA GLY A 251 -14.46 -38.83 0.12
C GLY A 251 -15.88 -38.64 -0.42
N ASN A 252 -16.88 -38.80 0.46
CA ASN A 252 -18.29 -38.78 0.10
C ASN A 252 -18.99 -37.47 0.51
N ARG A 253 -18.31 -36.33 0.40
CA ARG A 253 -18.89 -35.02 0.71
C ARG A 253 -19.43 -34.38 -0.57
N PRO A 254 -20.71 -33.95 -0.60
CA PRO A 254 -21.29 -33.32 -1.77
C PRO A 254 -20.86 -31.85 -1.88
N PHE A 255 -20.51 -31.44 -3.10
CA PHE A 255 -20.20 -30.07 -3.49
C PHE A 255 -20.92 -29.76 -4.80
N SER A 256 -21.36 -28.51 -4.99
CA SER A 256 -21.82 -28.06 -6.31
C SER A 256 -20.64 -27.91 -7.27
N ARG A 257 -20.86 -28.06 -8.58
CA ARG A 257 -19.85 -27.79 -9.62
C ARG A 257 -19.26 -26.38 -9.48
N ALA A 258 -20.08 -25.39 -9.10
CA ALA A 258 -19.61 -24.04 -8.77
C ALA A 258 -18.59 -24.03 -7.63
N ALA A 259 -18.88 -24.75 -6.53
CA ALA A 259 -17.95 -24.84 -5.41
C ALA A 259 -16.63 -25.50 -5.82
N VAL A 260 -16.67 -26.52 -6.69
CA VAL A 260 -15.45 -27.20 -7.16
C VAL A 260 -14.62 -26.31 -8.09
N LEU A 261 -15.26 -25.51 -8.96
CA LEU A 261 -14.58 -24.48 -9.75
C LEU A 261 -13.88 -23.44 -8.86
N ILE A 262 -14.54 -23.00 -7.78
CA ILE A 262 -13.94 -22.06 -6.81
C ILE A 262 -12.77 -22.71 -6.08
N ILE A 263 -12.93 -23.96 -5.62
CA ILE A 263 -11.84 -24.73 -4.98
C ILE A 263 -10.63 -24.83 -5.90
N LEU A 264 -10.82 -25.11 -7.19
CA LEU A 264 -9.70 -25.15 -8.16
C LEU A 264 -8.96 -23.82 -8.26
N SER A 265 -9.70 -22.70 -8.33
CA SER A 265 -9.10 -21.36 -8.29
C SER A 265 -8.29 -21.18 -7.01
N ASP A 266 -8.91 -21.42 -5.86
CA ASP A 266 -8.28 -21.23 -4.54
C ASP A 266 -7.01 -22.09 -4.38
N ASP A 267 -7.06 -23.35 -4.82
CA ASP A 267 -5.94 -24.30 -4.83
C ASP A 267 -4.71 -23.72 -5.54
N TRP A 268 -4.89 -23.10 -6.71
CA TRP A 268 -3.80 -22.46 -7.45
C TRP A 268 -3.20 -21.26 -6.70
N TYR A 269 -4.03 -20.42 -6.08
CA TYR A 269 -3.53 -19.28 -5.29
C TYR A 269 -2.76 -19.75 -4.07
N ASP A 270 -3.32 -20.69 -3.32
CA ASP A 270 -2.72 -21.23 -2.09
C ASP A 270 -1.40 -21.93 -2.39
N HIS A 271 -1.38 -22.80 -3.40
CA HIS A 271 -0.19 -23.54 -3.78
C HIS A 271 0.90 -22.65 -4.38
N TYR A 272 0.55 -21.66 -5.22
CA TYR A 272 1.56 -20.72 -5.71
C TYR A 272 2.13 -19.85 -4.58
N GLY A 273 1.30 -19.42 -3.63
CA GLY A 273 1.75 -18.72 -2.43
C GLY A 273 2.75 -19.56 -1.61
N ALA A 274 2.46 -20.85 -1.46
CA ALA A 274 3.38 -21.80 -0.83
C ALA A 274 4.68 -21.95 -1.63
N GLN A 275 4.62 -22.23 -2.94
CA GLN A 275 5.82 -22.34 -3.79
C GLN A 275 6.70 -21.09 -3.70
N ALA A 276 6.10 -19.90 -3.77
CA ALA A 276 6.83 -18.64 -3.67
C ALA A 276 7.54 -18.49 -2.32
N THR A 277 6.90 -18.92 -1.23
CA THR A 277 7.50 -18.92 0.11
C THR A 277 8.69 -19.88 0.19
N TYR A 278 8.56 -21.09 -0.35
CA TYR A 278 9.65 -22.08 -0.36
C TYR A 278 10.86 -21.59 -1.15
N LEU A 279 10.62 -20.94 -2.31
CA LEU A 279 11.68 -20.33 -3.11
C LEU A 279 12.41 -19.23 -2.33
N ARG A 280 11.66 -18.33 -1.66
CA ARG A 280 12.26 -17.24 -0.88
C ARG A 280 13.08 -17.74 0.29
N LEU A 281 12.62 -18.77 1.00
CA LEU A 281 13.39 -19.42 2.08
C LEU A 281 14.69 -20.06 1.57
N ASN A 282 14.76 -20.36 0.28
CA ASN A 282 15.94 -20.90 -0.38
C ASN A 282 16.78 -19.87 -1.13
N GLY A 283 16.50 -18.58 -0.94
CA GLY A 283 17.23 -17.47 -1.58
C GLY A 283 16.89 -17.26 -3.06
N ILE A 284 15.78 -17.84 -3.54
CA ILE A 284 15.36 -17.80 -4.94
C ILE A 284 14.18 -16.83 -5.09
N LEU A 285 14.23 -16.00 -6.13
CA LEU A 285 13.17 -15.05 -6.43
C LEU A 285 12.02 -15.77 -7.17
N PRO A 286 10.79 -15.76 -6.65
CA PRO A 286 9.67 -16.43 -7.31
C PRO A 286 9.31 -15.73 -8.63
N PRO A 287 8.69 -16.46 -9.59
CA PRO A 287 8.48 -15.95 -10.95
C PRO A 287 7.78 -14.59 -11.03
N THR A 288 6.75 -14.35 -10.23
CA THR A 288 6.01 -13.07 -10.22
C THR A 288 6.76 -11.91 -9.57
N ALA A 289 7.89 -12.17 -8.90
CA ALA A 289 8.73 -11.14 -8.30
C ALA A 289 9.98 -10.83 -9.14
N GLN A 290 10.20 -11.55 -10.25
CA GLN A 290 11.31 -11.28 -11.16
C GLN A 290 11.10 -9.95 -11.90
N PRO A 291 12.18 -9.21 -12.21
CA PRO A 291 12.07 -8.03 -13.06
C PRO A 291 11.49 -8.44 -14.42
N ARG A 292 10.72 -7.53 -15.02
CA ARG A 292 10.20 -7.74 -16.37
C ARG A 292 11.40 -7.94 -17.31
N LYS A 293 11.39 -9.03 -18.07
CA LYS A 293 12.36 -9.23 -19.15
C LYS A 293 12.03 -8.21 -20.24
N ASP A 294 13.00 -7.36 -20.55
CA ASP A 294 12.91 -6.33 -21.60
C ASP A 294 12.84 -6.96 -23.00
#